data_AF-A0A3B8HAU6-F1
#
_entry.id   AF-A0A3B8HAU6-F1
#
_cell.length_a   1.000
_cell.length_b   1.000
_cell.length_c   1.000
_cell.angle_alpha   90.00
_cell.angle_beta   90.00
_cell.angle_gamma   90.00
#
_symmetry.space_group_name_H-M   'P 1'
#
loop_
_entity.id
_entity.type
_entity.pdbx_description
1 polymer ?
#
loop_
_entity_poly.entity_id
_entity_poly.type
_entity_poly.pdbx_seq_one_letter_code
_entity_poly.pdbx_strand_id
1 'polypeptide(L)'
;VTPEGFPLAYEVLAGNTADKTTLHGFLKKIEGQYGKAERIWVMDRGIPTEEVLEEMRQSDPPVYYLVGTPKGRLSRYEKALTDRPWHQVRDGVEVKLLPQDNEVYVLAQSRDRVHKERSMRRRQLKRLWKRLQELRGMPLSRDQLLLKLGAAQQQSPSAWRLVHLQVPEGDEPWQFSLRKDRLREVRRREGRYLLRTNLVGRDPAQMWEFYTQLVQVEEAFKTLKGDLTIRPIFHQKEDRIEAHIFMAFMVYALHVTLRRRLRDLAPGLTPRSVLEKFAAVQMIDVHLPTTDGREVILTRYTQPEPELQMLLRQLRLSLPNQPPPRVTARGEVTQ
;
A
#
# COMPACT_ATOMS: atom_id res chain seq x y z
N VAL A 1 6.75 -3.63 12.92
CA VAL A 1 7.38 -4.60 11.97
C VAL A 1 8.86 -4.69 12.29
N THR A 2 9.54 -5.81 12.03
CA THR A 2 11.00 -5.89 12.15
C THR A 2 11.68 -5.08 11.03
N PRO A 3 12.99 -4.79 11.12
CA PRO A 3 13.74 -4.15 10.03
C PRO A 3 13.66 -4.91 8.68
N GLU A 4 13.45 -6.22 8.73
CA GLU A 4 13.28 -7.06 7.53
C GLU A 4 11.82 -7.07 7.02
N GLY A 5 10.92 -6.35 7.69
CA GLY A 5 9.52 -6.16 7.30
C GLY A 5 8.53 -7.13 7.93
N PHE A 6 8.97 -8.04 8.82
CA PHE A 6 8.06 -9.03 9.41
C PHE A 6 7.06 -8.37 10.36
N PRO A 7 5.78 -8.78 10.31
CA PRO A 7 4.83 -8.34 11.33
C PRO A 7 5.14 -8.98 12.68
N LEU A 8 4.94 -8.22 13.76
CA LEU A 8 5.21 -8.65 15.14
C LEU A 8 3.91 -8.79 15.93
N ALA A 9 3.05 -7.79 15.84
CA ALA A 9 1.75 -7.76 16.48
C ALA A 9 0.73 -7.04 15.59
N TYR A 10 -0.54 -7.28 15.86
CA TYR A 10 -1.65 -6.50 15.36
C TYR A 10 -2.60 -6.19 16.52
N GLU A 11 -3.44 -5.19 16.34
CA GLU A 11 -4.48 -4.86 17.30
C GLU A 11 -5.71 -4.34 16.57
N VAL A 12 -6.87 -4.80 17.02
CA VAL A 12 -8.17 -4.40 16.50
C VAL A 12 -8.75 -3.38 17.46
N LEU A 13 -9.15 -2.23 16.92
CA LEU A 13 -9.76 -1.15 17.68
C LEU A 13 -11.26 -1.10 17.43
N ALA A 14 -12.00 -0.58 18.40
CA ALA A 14 -13.41 -0.32 18.25
C ALA A 14 -13.68 0.62 17.05
N GLY A 15 -14.78 0.36 16.33
CA GLY A 15 -15.20 1.20 15.21
C GLY A 15 -15.42 2.65 15.62
N ASN A 16 -15.24 3.58 14.67
CA ASN A 16 -15.38 5.03 14.88
C ASN A 16 -14.38 5.65 15.89
N THR A 17 -13.30 4.93 16.23
CA THR A 17 -12.20 5.51 17.02
C THR A 17 -11.24 6.25 16.10
N ALA A 18 -10.86 7.47 16.46
CA ALA A 18 -9.89 8.22 15.68
C ALA A 18 -8.46 7.73 15.93
N ASP A 19 -7.67 7.52 14.88
CA ASP A 19 -6.28 7.03 15.00
C ASP A 19 -5.41 7.91 15.91
N LYS A 20 -5.68 9.23 15.92
CA LYS A 20 -4.98 10.20 16.77
C LYS A 20 -5.20 10.00 18.27
N THR A 21 -6.33 9.40 18.67
CA THR A 21 -6.65 9.17 20.09
C THR A 21 -6.15 7.82 20.61
N THR A 22 -5.74 6.91 19.72
CA THR A 22 -5.33 5.55 20.10
C THR A 22 -3.82 5.39 20.21
N LEU A 23 -3.04 6.29 19.60
CA LEU A 23 -1.58 6.21 19.57
C LEU A 23 -0.96 6.12 20.98
N HIS A 24 -1.47 6.87 21.95
CA HIS A 24 -0.98 6.82 23.34
C HIS A 24 -1.15 5.45 23.98
N GLY A 25 -2.34 4.85 23.82
CA GLY A 25 -2.63 3.52 24.34
C GLY A 25 -1.74 2.46 23.68
N PHE A 26 -1.52 2.58 22.38
CA PHE A 26 -0.63 1.70 21.63
C PHE A 26 0.83 1.79 22.09
N LEU A 27 1.33 3.00 22.32
CA LEU A 27 2.69 3.22 22.82
C LEU A 27 2.91 2.48 24.15
N LYS A 28 1.97 2.63 25.09
CA LYS A 28 2.01 1.94 26.40
C LYS A 28 1.91 0.43 26.27
N LYS A 29 1.05 -0.07 25.39
CA LYS A 29 0.87 -1.52 25.20
C LYS A 29 2.11 -2.18 24.62
N ILE A 30 2.69 -1.58 23.57
CA ILE A 30 3.93 -2.07 22.96
C ILE A 30 5.08 -2.01 23.98
N GLU A 31 5.14 -0.96 24.80
CA GLU A 31 6.11 -0.87 25.90
C GLU A 31 5.94 -2.02 26.92
N GLY A 32 4.70 -2.32 27.31
CA GLY A 32 4.42 -3.42 28.24
C GLY A 32 4.76 -4.81 27.67
N GLN A 33 4.60 -5.01 26.36
CA GLN A 33 4.83 -6.30 25.71
C GLN A 33 6.29 -6.53 25.30
N TYR A 34 6.96 -5.50 24.79
CA TYR A 34 8.27 -5.62 24.15
C TYR A 34 9.38 -4.79 24.82
N GLY A 35 9.04 -4.03 25.87
CA GLY A 35 9.98 -3.21 26.62
C GLY A 35 10.26 -1.85 25.98
N LYS A 36 11.34 -1.20 26.46
CA LYS A 36 11.65 0.21 26.17
C LYS A 36 12.81 0.42 25.18
N ALA A 37 13.49 -0.63 24.75
CA ALA A 37 14.71 -0.51 23.95
C ALA A 37 14.44 0.02 22.54
N GLU A 38 15.15 1.09 22.15
CA GLU A 38 15.26 1.66 20.79
C GLU A 38 13.96 1.64 19.96
N ARG A 39 12.91 2.27 20.48
CA ARG A 39 11.58 2.29 19.85
C ARG A 39 11.53 3.31 18.73
N ILE A 40 11.46 2.85 17.48
CA ILE A 40 11.30 3.70 16.28
C ILE A 40 9.91 3.53 15.69
N TRP A 41 9.10 4.60 15.72
CA TRP A 41 7.73 4.62 15.23
C TRP A 41 7.64 5.27 13.86
N VAL A 42 7.35 4.48 12.84
CA VAL A 42 7.09 4.99 11.49
C VAL A 42 5.58 5.12 11.30
N MET A 43 5.09 6.34 11.04
CA MET A 43 3.65 6.61 11.02
C MET A 43 3.24 7.46 9.82
N ASP A 44 2.01 7.20 9.35
CA ASP A 44 1.38 8.00 8.31
C ASP A 44 1.06 9.41 8.78
N ARG A 45 0.92 10.30 7.79
CA ARG A 45 0.51 11.68 8.04
C ARG A 45 -0.85 11.72 8.75
N GLY A 46 -0.94 12.52 9.81
CA GLY A 46 -2.20 12.76 10.52
C GLY A 46 -2.57 11.74 11.58
N ILE A 47 -1.76 10.68 11.77
CA ILE A 47 -1.88 9.80 12.94
C ILE A 47 -1.39 10.53 14.19
N PRO A 48 -0.14 11.03 14.27
CA PRO A 48 0.32 11.69 15.49
C PRO A 48 -0.17 13.14 15.59
N THR A 49 -0.53 13.57 16.81
CA THR A 49 -0.70 14.98 17.19
C THR A 49 0.64 15.56 17.64
N GLU A 50 0.75 16.90 17.72
CA GLU A 50 1.97 17.53 18.23
C GLU A 50 2.23 17.15 19.70
N GLU A 51 1.16 17.09 20.50
CA GLU A 51 1.20 16.66 21.90
C GLU A 51 1.83 15.27 22.05
N VAL A 52 1.37 14.29 21.27
CA VAL A 52 1.93 12.93 21.35
C VAL A 52 3.38 12.89 20.87
N LEU A 53 3.75 13.67 19.85
CA LEU A 53 5.15 13.73 19.41
C LEU A 53 6.06 14.35 20.47
N GLU A 54 5.56 15.32 21.23
CA GLU A 54 6.29 15.91 22.36
C GLU A 54 6.44 14.89 23.50
N GLU A 55 5.37 14.18 23.87
CA GLU A 55 5.43 13.09 24.86
C GLU A 55 6.43 12.00 24.45
N MET A 56 6.47 11.63 23.17
CA MET A 56 7.44 10.66 22.64
C MET A 56 8.89 11.16 22.77
N ARG A 57 9.14 12.47 22.61
CA ARG A 57 10.48 13.05 22.80
C ARG A 57 10.88 13.10 24.27
N GLN A 58 9.93 13.37 25.15
CA GLN A 58 10.16 13.52 26.60
C GLN A 58 10.18 12.21 27.37
N SER A 59 9.83 11.08 26.74
CA SER A 59 9.83 9.78 27.41
C SER A 59 11.25 9.32 27.80
N ASP A 60 11.35 8.48 28.83
CA ASP A 60 12.61 7.86 29.25
C ASP A 60 12.55 6.32 29.13
N PRO A 61 13.34 5.71 28.23
CA PRO A 61 14.16 6.32 27.19
C PRO A 61 13.31 6.97 26.08
N PRO A 62 13.87 7.90 25.28
CA PRO A 62 13.12 8.62 24.25
C PRO A 62 12.56 7.68 23.19
N VAL A 63 11.31 7.93 22.77
CA VAL A 63 10.72 7.26 21.62
C VAL A 63 11.08 8.01 20.36
N TYR A 64 11.72 7.29 19.43
CA TYR A 64 12.04 7.82 18.13
C TYR A 64 10.85 7.67 17.18
N TYR A 65 10.73 8.59 16.23
CA TYR A 65 9.66 8.53 15.25
C TYR A 65 10.10 9.03 13.88
N LEU A 66 9.39 8.60 12.85
CA LEU A 66 9.50 9.08 11.47
C LEU A 66 8.09 9.23 10.89
N VAL A 67 7.70 10.46 10.60
CA VAL A 67 6.32 10.80 10.25
C VAL A 67 6.27 11.55 8.93
N GLY A 68 5.33 11.17 8.06
CA GLY A 68 5.04 11.94 6.85
C GLY A 68 4.36 13.28 7.19
N THR A 69 4.86 14.39 6.64
CA THR A 69 4.21 15.70 6.82
C THR A 69 3.37 16.10 5.61
N PRO A 70 2.30 16.90 5.78
CA PRO A 70 1.50 17.37 4.66
C PRO A 70 2.34 18.16 3.64
N LYS A 71 2.15 17.89 2.35
CA LYS A 71 2.82 18.64 1.26
C LYS A 71 2.57 20.15 1.32
N GLY A 72 1.50 20.61 1.98
CA GLY A 72 1.26 22.04 2.23
C GLY A 72 2.33 22.69 3.12
N ARG A 73 2.87 21.95 4.10
CA ARG A 73 3.95 22.43 4.98
C ARG A 73 5.30 22.49 4.28
N LEU A 74 5.49 21.82 3.13
CA LEU A 74 6.70 21.98 2.31
C LEU A 74 6.99 23.46 2.05
N SER A 75 5.97 24.25 1.74
CA SER A 75 6.14 25.68 1.44
C SER A 75 6.80 26.47 2.58
N ARG A 76 6.60 26.07 3.85
CA ARG A 76 7.22 26.68 5.03
C ARG A 76 8.72 26.41 5.10
N TYR A 77 9.14 25.20 4.73
CA TYR A 77 10.54 24.77 4.80
C TYR A 77 11.28 24.85 3.47
N GLU A 78 10.58 25.11 2.36
CA GLU A 78 11.12 25.11 0.99
C GLU A 78 12.27 26.10 0.86
N LYS A 79 12.15 27.29 1.46
CA LYS A 79 13.24 28.28 1.49
C LYS A 79 14.46 27.75 2.25
N ALA A 80 14.29 27.29 3.49
CA ALA A 80 15.38 26.76 4.32
C ALA A 80 16.05 25.51 3.74
N LEU A 81 15.31 24.72 2.96
CA LEU A 81 15.80 23.54 2.25
C LEU A 81 16.45 23.88 0.90
N THR A 82 16.25 25.08 0.34
CA THR A 82 16.77 25.43 -0.99
C THR A 82 18.30 25.39 -1.00
N ASP A 83 18.92 25.95 0.03
CA ASP A 83 20.39 26.11 0.12
C ASP A 83 21.11 24.86 0.65
N ARG A 84 20.37 23.83 1.08
CA ARG A 84 20.95 22.58 1.60
C ARG A 84 21.37 21.64 0.45
N PRO A 85 22.47 20.88 0.60
CA PRO A 85 22.91 19.92 -0.41
C PRO A 85 21.98 18.71 -0.48
N TRP A 86 21.86 18.13 -1.68
CA TRP A 86 21.24 16.82 -1.87
C TRP A 86 22.23 15.73 -1.52
N HIS A 87 21.76 14.72 -0.78
CA HIS A 87 22.49 13.51 -0.47
C HIS A 87 21.84 12.35 -1.21
N GLN A 88 22.63 11.60 -1.97
CA GLN A 88 22.14 10.40 -2.64
C GLN A 88 22.07 9.26 -1.62
N VAL A 89 20.87 8.71 -1.45
CA VAL A 89 20.61 7.63 -0.48
C VAL A 89 20.55 6.27 -1.17
N ARG A 90 20.03 6.24 -2.40
CA ARG A 90 20.04 5.08 -3.29
C ARG A 90 19.90 5.55 -4.71
N ASP A 91 20.04 4.64 -5.67
CA ASP A 91 19.80 5.01 -7.07
C ASP A 91 18.39 5.57 -7.26
N GLY A 92 18.31 6.70 -7.95
CA GLY A 92 17.07 7.45 -8.18
C GLY A 92 16.41 8.08 -6.95
N VAL A 93 17.06 8.09 -5.76
CA VAL A 93 16.54 8.78 -4.57
C VAL A 93 17.58 9.66 -3.90
N GLU A 94 17.19 10.91 -3.69
CA GLU A 94 18.00 11.95 -3.07
C GLU A 94 17.23 12.57 -1.90
N VAL A 95 17.94 13.00 -0.87
CA VAL A 95 17.36 13.64 0.32
C VAL A 95 18.08 14.94 0.68
N LYS A 96 17.34 15.92 1.19
CA LYS A 96 17.89 17.06 1.93
C LYS A 96 17.51 16.97 3.39
N LEU A 97 18.43 17.36 4.27
CA LEU A 97 18.21 17.40 5.70
C LEU A 97 18.12 18.85 6.16
N LEU A 98 17.15 19.11 7.03
CA LEU A 98 17.03 20.37 7.75
C LEU A 98 16.88 20.06 9.24
N PRO A 99 17.97 20.07 10.01
CA PRO A 99 17.92 20.01 11.47
C PRO A 99 17.27 21.28 12.01
N GLN A 100 16.27 21.13 12.89
CA GLN A 100 15.56 22.23 13.53
C GLN A 100 14.89 21.72 14.82
N ASP A 101 14.98 22.46 15.92
CA ASP A 101 14.24 22.21 17.17
C ASP A 101 14.34 20.76 17.69
N ASN A 102 15.57 20.22 17.77
CA ASN A 102 15.87 18.81 18.13
C ASN A 102 15.23 17.74 17.22
N GLU A 103 14.83 18.15 16.02
CA GLU A 103 14.30 17.29 14.98
C GLU A 103 15.08 17.48 13.68
N VAL A 104 14.82 16.59 12.73
CA VAL A 104 15.30 16.68 11.37
C VAL A 104 14.11 16.56 10.43
N TYR A 105 14.01 17.53 9.53
CA TYR A 105 13.09 17.48 8.40
C TYR A 105 13.83 16.90 7.20
N VAL A 106 13.32 15.81 6.64
CA VAL A 106 13.91 15.09 5.52
C VAL A 106 13.07 15.33 4.27
N LEU A 107 13.58 16.14 3.35
CA LEU A 107 12.98 16.31 2.03
C LEU A 107 13.50 15.22 1.10
N ALA A 108 12.69 14.20 0.88
CA ALA A 108 13.01 13.11 -0.04
C ALA A 108 12.46 13.38 -1.44
N GLN A 109 13.26 13.06 -2.46
CA GLN A 109 12.90 13.10 -3.87
C GLN A 109 13.18 11.73 -4.50
N SER A 110 12.17 11.11 -5.11
CA SER A 110 12.30 9.82 -5.78
C SER A 110 11.89 9.89 -7.25
N ARG A 111 12.79 9.48 -8.16
CA ARG A 111 12.53 9.43 -9.61
C ARG A 111 11.36 8.52 -9.95
N ASP A 112 11.33 7.31 -9.41
CA ASP A 112 10.22 6.36 -9.63
C ASP A 112 8.88 6.93 -9.18
N ARG A 113 8.86 7.63 -8.03
CA ARG A 113 7.66 8.30 -7.53
C ARG A 113 7.25 9.46 -8.44
N VAL A 114 8.19 10.24 -8.97
CA VAL A 114 7.90 11.26 -9.99
C VAL A 114 7.23 10.60 -11.20
N HIS A 115 7.79 9.52 -11.74
CA HIS A 115 7.22 8.84 -12.90
C HIS A 115 5.82 8.27 -12.61
N LYS A 116 5.64 7.66 -11.44
CA LYS A 116 4.34 7.11 -11.00
C LYS A 116 3.29 8.20 -10.84
N GLU A 117 3.56 9.25 -10.05
CA GLU A 117 2.64 10.38 -9.84
C GLU A 117 2.30 11.08 -11.16
N ARG A 118 3.30 11.29 -12.02
CA ARG A 118 3.11 11.90 -13.34
C ARG A 118 2.24 11.04 -14.25
N SER A 119 2.44 9.73 -14.28
CA SER A 119 1.64 8.82 -15.09
C SER A 119 0.19 8.74 -14.59
N MET A 120 -0.03 8.71 -13.27
CA MET A 120 -1.37 8.80 -12.68
C MET A 120 -2.07 10.11 -13.04
N ARG A 121 -1.39 11.25 -12.89
CA ARG A 121 -1.93 12.57 -13.26
C ARG A 121 -2.24 12.67 -14.75
N ARG A 122 -1.34 12.20 -15.62
CA ARG A 122 -1.57 12.18 -17.09
C ARG A 122 -2.80 11.34 -17.43
N ARG A 123 -2.97 10.18 -16.80
CA ARG A 123 -4.14 9.32 -17.00
C ARG A 123 -5.44 10.01 -16.57
N GLN A 124 -5.45 10.62 -15.38
CA GLN A 124 -6.62 11.39 -14.93
C GLN A 124 -6.91 12.60 -15.83
N LEU A 125 -5.88 13.34 -16.24
CA LEU A 125 -6.04 14.49 -17.12
C LEU A 125 -6.59 14.08 -18.48
N LYS A 126 -6.06 13.01 -19.10
CA LYS A 126 -6.57 12.48 -20.37
C LYS A 126 -8.03 12.07 -20.27
N ARG A 127 -8.40 11.35 -19.19
CA ARG A 127 -9.79 10.94 -18.94
C ARG A 127 -10.71 12.15 -18.76
N LEU A 128 -10.32 13.10 -17.92
CA LEU A 128 -11.09 14.31 -17.67
C LEU A 128 -11.24 15.14 -18.95
N TRP A 129 -10.17 15.33 -19.72
CA TRP A 129 -10.21 16.09 -20.98
C TRP A 129 -11.16 15.47 -21.99
N LYS A 130 -11.09 14.14 -22.16
CA LYS A 130 -12.02 13.41 -23.03
C LYS A 130 -13.47 13.62 -22.55
N ARG A 131 -13.72 13.47 -21.25
CA ARG A 131 -15.05 13.65 -20.67
C ARG A 131 -15.59 15.08 -20.86
N LEU A 132 -14.76 16.09 -20.67
CA LEU A 132 -15.17 17.49 -20.87
C LEU A 132 -15.51 17.78 -22.35
N GLN A 133 -14.75 17.21 -23.29
CA GLN A 133 -15.07 17.32 -24.72
C GLN A 133 -16.40 16.61 -25.07
N GLU A 134 -16.64 15.41 -24.53
CA GLU A 134 -17.93 14.71 -24.68
C GLU A 134 -19.10 15.56 -24.18
N LEU A 135 -18.96 16.16 -22.98
CA LEU A 135 -20.01 17.01 -22.41
C LEU A 135 -20.26 18.27 -23.23
N ARG A 136 -19.26 18.78 -23.95
CA ARG A 136 -19.41 19.97 -24.79
C ARG A 136 -20.25 19.70 -26.04
N GLY A 137 -20.25 18.46 -26.53
CA GLY A 137 -21.05 18.03 -27.67
C GLY A 137 -22.44 17.52 -27.32
N MET A 138 -22.83 17.51 -26.05
CA MET A 138 -24.14 17.03 -25.62
C MET A 138 -25.12 18.20 -25.42
N PRO A 139 -26.37 18.10 -25.92
CA PRO A 139 -27.42 19.04 -25.54
C PRO A 139 -27.82 18.75 -24.09
N LEU A 140 -27.35 19.56 -23.14
CA LEU A 140 -27.58 19.40 -21.71
C LEU A 140 -28.15 20.70 -21.13
N SER A 141 -29.10 20.56 -20.22
CA SER A 141 -29.48 21.70 -19.36
C SER A 141 -28.35 22.03 -18.37
N ARG A 142 -28.38 23.26 -17.81
CA ARG A 142 -27.37 23.71 -16.83
C ARG A 142 -27.22 22.74 -15.66
N ASP A 143 -28.32 22.29 -15.08
CA ASP A 143 -28.30 21.38 -13.92
C ASP A 143 -27.73 20.01 -14.29
N GLN A 144 -28.09 19.48 -15.47
CA GLN A 144 -27.54 18.22 -15.96
C GLN A 144 -26.04 18.33 -16.24
N LEU A 145 -25.58 19.47 -16.77
CA LEU A 145 -24.17 19.76 -16.95
C LEU A 145 -23.44 19.78 -15.59
N LEU A 146 -23.95 20.51 -14.60
CA LEU A 146 -23.36 20.58 -13.27
C LEU A 146 -23.26 19.22 -12.59
N LEU A 147 -24.31 18.38 -12.68
CA LEU A 147 -24.28 17.00 -12.15
C LEU A 147 -23.19 16.16 -12.83
N LYS A 148 -23.09 16.23 -14.16
CA LYS A 148 -22.06 15.47 -14.91
C LYS A 148 -20.65 15.99 -14.66
N LEU A 149 -20.50 17.30 -14.47
CA LEU A 149 -19.24 17.94 -14.06
C LEU A 149 -18.83 17.49 -12.65
N GLY A 150 -19.76 17.41 -11.70
CA GLY A 150 -19.53 16.86 -10.36
C GLY A 150 -19.09 15.40 -10.39
N ALA A 151 -19.74 14.57 -11.23
CA ALA A 151 -19.30 13.19 -11.43
C ALA A 151 -17.89 13.11 -12.04
N ALA A 152 -17.57 13.97 -13.01
CA ALA A 152 -16.22 14.03 -13.59
C ALA A 152 -15.15 14.47 -12.58
N GLN A 153 -15.50 15.42 -11.69
CA GLN A 153 -14.65 15.84 -10.57
C GLN A 153 -14.36 14.67 -9.63
N GLN A 154 -15.38 13.89 -9.25
CA GLN A 154 -15.21 12.74 -8.36
C GLN A 154 -14.32 11.65 -8.98
N GLN A 155 -14.41 11.43 -10.29
CA GLN A 155 -13.59 10.44 -11.00
C GLN A 155 -12.14 10.88 -11.25
N SER A 156 -11.88 12.19 -11.31
CA SER A 156 -10.56 12.75 -11.62
C SER A 156 -10.19 13.95 -10.73
N PRO A 157 -10.17 13.80 -9.39
CA PRO A 157 -10.09 14.92 -8.45
C PRO A 157 -8.75 15.67 -8.54
N SER A 158 -7.65 14.97 -8.83
CA SER A 158 -6.33 15.62 -8.94
C SER A 158 -6.20 16.43 -10.23
N ALA A 159 -6.78 15.94 -11.33
CA ALA A 159 -6.79 16.65 -12.61
C ALA A 159 -7.78 17.82 -12.60
N TRP A 160 -8.91 17.69 -11.90
CA TRP A 160 -9.91 18.76 -11.75
C TRP A 160 -9.30 20.06 -11.23
N ARG A 161 -8.41 19.96 -10.23
CA ARG A 161 -7.65 21.10 -9.67
C ARG A 161 -6.70 21.78 -10.67
N LEU A 162 -6.49 21.20 -11.85
CA LEU A 162 -5.66 21.75 -12.91
C LEU A 162 -6.49 22.33 -14.05
N VAL A 163 -7.81 22.11 -14.05
CA VAL A 163 -8.71 22.66 -15.08
C VAL A 163 -9.37 23.92 -14.52
N HIS A 164 -9.44 24.95 -15.34
CA HIS A 164 -10.28 26.12 -15.14
C HIS A 164 -11.57 25.90 -15.93
N LEU A 165 -12.72 26.10 -15.30
CA LEU A 165 -14.04 25.92 -15.90
C LEU A 165 -14.79 27.24 -15.78
N GLN A 166 -15.33 27.70 -16.90
CA GLN A 166 -16.21 28.86 -16.99
C GLN A 166 -17.56 28.36 -17.49
N VAL A 167 -18.55 28.35 -16.60
CA VAL A 167 -19.94 28.03 -16.93
C VAL A 167 -20.70 29.36 -16.83
N PRO A 168 -20.98 30.04 -17.96
CA PRO A 168 -21.73 31.29 -17.97
C PRO A 168 -23.17 31.07 -17.51
N GLU A 169 -23.84 32.14 -17.08
CA GLU A 169 -25.24 32.09 -16.61
C GLU A 169 -26.28 32.22 -17.72
N GLY A 170 -25.87 32.69 -18.91
CA GLY A 170 -26.71 32.80 -20.11
C GLY A 170 -26.41 31.74 -21.17
N ASP A 171 -26.85 31.97 -22.40
CA ASP A 171 -26.71 31.05 -23.56
C ASP A 171 -25.28 30.94 -24.14
N GLU A 172 -24.29 31.51 -23.46
CA GLU A 172 -22.91 31.40 -23.90
C GLU A 172 -22.38 29.96 -23.74
N PRO A 173 -21.54 29.48 -24.67
CA PRO A 173 -20.94 28.15 -24.56
C PRO A 173 -19.95 28.13 -23.40
N TRP A 174 -20.12 27.17 -22.49
CA TRP A 174 -19.16 26.95 -21.41
C TRP A 174 -17.77 26.60 -21.94
N GLN A 175 -16.74 27.05 -21.23
CA GLN A 175 -15.34 26.91 -21.63
C GLN A 175 -14.53 26.22 -20.55
N PHE A 176 -13.47 25.53 -20.98
CA PHE A 176 -12.50 24.96 -20.07
C PHE A 176 -11.08 25.09 -20.61
N SER A 177 -10.15 25.36 -19.70
CA SER A 177 -8.73 25.54 -20.04
C SER A 177 -7.83 24.92 -18.98
N LEU A 178 -6.58 24.66 -19.34
CA LEU A 178 -5.59 24.10 -18.43
C LEU A 178 -4.90 25.23 -17.68
N ARG A 179 -4.91 25.17 -16.35
CA ARG A 179 -4.11 26.05 -15.47
C ARG A 179 -2.64 25.65 -15.56
N LYS A 180 -1.93 26.23 -16.54
CA LYS A 180 -0.52 25.92 -16.85
C LYS A 180 0.42 26.25 -15.70
N ASP A 181 0.16 27.35 -15.00
CA ASP A 181 0.77 27.78 -13.74
C ASP A 181 0.67 26.69 -12.67
N ARG A 182 -0.54 26.24 -12.33
CA ARG A 182 -0.77 25.16 -11.35
C ARG A 182 -0.14 23.83 -11.78
N LEU A 183 -0.19 23.54 -13.08
CA LEU A 183 0.47 22.34 -13.61
C LEU A 183 2.00 22.39 -13.42
N ARG A 184 2.64 23.55 -13.61
CA ARG A 184 4.07 23.72 -13.36
C ARG A 184 4.40 23.53 -11.89
N GLU A 185 3.60 24.10 -10.98
CA GLU A 185 3.76 23.90 -9.53
C GLU A 185 3.65 22.42 -9.14
N VAL A 186 2.60 21.73 -9.60
CA VAL A 186 2.41 20.30 -9.31
C VAL A 186 3.57 19.48 -9.85
N ARG A 187 4.03 19.73 -11.09
CA ARG A 187 5.18 19.04 -11.67
C ARG A 187 6.47 19.20 -10.86
N ARG A 188 6.70 20.37 -10.26
CA ARG A 188 7.88 20.61 -9.39
C ARG A 188 7.78 19.87 -8.06
N ARG A 189 6.57 19.57 -7.59
CA ARG A 189 6.29 18.89 -6.32
C ARG A 189 6.03 17.38 -6.46
N GLU A 190 5.97 16.87 -7.69
CA GLU A 190 5.83 15.44 -7.96
C GLU A 190 6.99 14.66 -7.32
N GLY A 191 6.69 13.53 -6.69
CA GLY A 191 7.69 12.63 -6.10
C GLY A 191 8.53 13.22 -4.96
N ARG A 192 8.17 14.41 -4.44
CA ARG A 192 8.78 15.04 -3.27
C ARG A 192 7.92 14.84 -2.02
N TYR A 193 8.55 14.48 -0.92
CA TYR A 193 7.91 14.25 0.38
C TYR A 193 8.76 14.89 1.47
N LEU A 194 8.10 15.44 2.48
CA LEU A 194 8.75 15.97 3.66
C LEU A 194 8.45 15.04 4.83
N LEU A 195 9.47 14.42 5.37
CA LEU A 195 9.39 13.62 6.59
C LEU A 195 9.86 14.47 7.77
N ARG A 196 9.34 14.16 8.95
CA ARG A 196 9.75 14.76 10.22
C ARG A 196 10.18 13.63 11.15
N THR A 197 11.31 13.79 11.82
CA THR A 197 11.86 12.77 12.71
C THR A 197 12.71 13.40 13.82
N ASN A 198 12.77 12.76 14.98
CA ASN A 198 13.73 13.06 16.04
C ASN A 198 14.96 12.12 16.01
N LEU A 199 15.19 11.39 14.92
CA LEU A 199 16.39 10.58 14.67
C LEU A 199 17.60 11.46 14.31
N VAL A 200 17.93 12.45 15.16
CA VAL A 200 19.03 13.38 14.90
C VAL A 200 20.37 12.63 14.82
N GLY A 201 21.18 12.93 13.81
CA GLY A 201 22.51 12.33 13.64
C GLY A 201 22.53 10.90 13.07
N ARG A 202 21.37 10.32 12.75
CA ARG A 202 21.32 9.02 12.04
C ARG A 202 21.59 9.20 10.55
N ASP A 203 22.00 8.10 9.91
CA ASP A 203 22.23 8.05 8.47
C ASP A 203 20.91 8.34 7.71
N PRO A 204 20.90 9.32 6.79
CA PRO A 204 19.74 9.58 5.93
C PRO A 204 19.27 8.36 5.14
N ALA A 205 20.18 7.43 4.82
CA ALA A 205 19.79 6.20 4.15
C ALA A 205 18.92 5.30 5.03
N GLN A 206 19.27 5.18 6.31
CA GLN A 206 18.48 4.44 7.28
C GLN A 206 17.08 5.06 7.48
N MET A 207 16.97 6.39 7.56
CA MET A 207 15.67 7.07 7.66
C MET A 207 14.78 6.76 6.45
N TRP A 208 15.38 6.75 5.26
CA TRP A 208 14.65 6.43 4.03
C TRP A 208 14.24 4.95 3.95
N GLU A 209 15.05 4.04 4.48
CA GLU A 209 14.70 2.62 4.59
C GLU A 209 13.48 2.42 5.50
N PHE A 210 13.48 3.04 6.69
CA PHE A 210 12.32 3.03 7.59
C PHE A 210 11.06 3.58 6.91
N TYR A 211 11.17 4.69 6.18
CA TYR A 211 10.02 5.21 5.42
C TYR A 211 9.58 4.25 4.30
N THR A 212 10.52 3.60 3.63
CA THR A 212 10.21 2.63 2.58
C THR A 212 9.49 1.41 3.15
N GLN A 213 9.78 0.97 4.38
CA GLN A 213 9.05 -0.11 5.03
C GLN A 213 7.56 0.21 5.18
N LEU A 214 7.18 1.43 5.57
CA LEU A 214 5.78 1.85 5.64
C LEU A 214 5.05 1.64 4.30
N VAL A 215 5.70 2.03 3.20
CA VAL A 215 5.17 1.81 1.84
C VAL A 215 5.02 0.32 1.52
N GLN A 216 5.98 -0.52 1.96
CA GLN A 216 5.92 -1.96 1.74
C GLN A 216 4.76 -2.59 2.52
N VAL A 217 4.52 -2.14 3.75
CA VAL A 217 3.35 -2.57 4.54
C VAL A 217 2.06 -2.22 3.80
N GLU A 218 1.91 -0.98 3.32
CA GLU A 218 0.73 -0.59 2.54
C GLU A 218 0.53 -1.44 1.28
N GLU A 219 1.62 -1.71 0.55
CA GLU A 219 1.59 -2.52 -0.67
C GLU A 219 1.21 -3.97 -0.36
N ALA A 220 1.71 -4.52 0.73
CA ALA A 220 1.32 -5.85 1.18
C ALA A 220 -0.17 -5.89 1.52
N PHE A 221 -0.72 -4.92 2.26
CA PHE A 221 -2.16 -4.85 2.53
C PHE A 221 -3.00 -4.69 1.26
N LYS A 222 -2.52 -3.96 0.25
CA LYS A 222 -3.19 -3.88 -1.07
C LYS A 222 -3.17 -5.23 -1.79
N THR A 223 -2.05 -5.95 -1.71
CA THR A 223 -1.89 -7.29 -2.28
C THR A 223 -2.80 -8.31 -1.59
N LEU A 224 -2.89 -8.28 -0.26
CA LEU A 224 -3.81 -9.12 0.52
C LEU A 224 -5.26 -8.97 0.03
N LYS A 225 -5.70 -7.70 -0.15
CA LYS A 225 -7.07 -7.37 -0.58
C LYS A 225 -7.36 -7.76 -2.04
N GLY A 226 -6.37 -7.62 -2.91
CA GLY A 226 -6.50 -7.87 -4.34
C GLY A 226 -6.16 -9.31 -4.72
N ASP A 227 -4.86 -9.62 -4.69
CA ASP A 227 -4.28 -10.81 -5.32
C ASP A 227 -4.56 -12.09 -4.51
N LEU A 228 -4.58 -12.01 -3.18
CA LEU A 228 -4.87 -13.15 -2.32
C LEU A 228 -6.36 -13.29 -2.01
N THR A 229 -7.19 -12.41 -2.56
CA THR A 229 -8.66 -12.41 -2.41
C THR A 229 -9.15 -12.50 -0.97
N ILE A 230 -8.31 -12.09 0.00
CA ILE A 230 -8.74 -11.79 1.37
C ILE A 230 -9.45 -10.45 1.28
N ARG A 231 -10.63 -10.48 0.65
CA ARG A 231 -11.45 -9.30 0.41
C ARG A 231 -11.82 -8.72 1.78
N PRO A 232 -11.99 -7.40 1.90
CA PRO A 232 -12.68 -6.84 3.05
C PRO A 232 -14.08 -7.45 3.09
N ILE A 233 -14.31 -8.39 4.00
CA ILE A 233 -15.64 -8.89 4.34
C ILE A 233 -16.12 -7.96 5.46
N PHE A 234 -17.28 -7.35 5.29
CA PHE A 234 -17.87 -6.44 6.27
C PHE A 234 -18.41 -7.23 7.47
N HIS A 235 -17.49 -7.78 8.26
CA HIS A 235 -17.82 -8.47 9.50
C HIS A 235 -18.41 -7.46 10.49
N GLN A 236 -19.53 -7.84 11.12
CA GLN A 236 -20.20 -7.03 12.14
C GLN A 236 -19.97 -7.56 13.56
N LYS A 237 -19.60 -8.85 13.69
CA LYS A 237 -19.29 -9.48 14.98
C LYS A 237 -17.80 -9.38 15.25
N GLU A 238 -17.45 -9.03 16.49
CA GLU A 238 -16.07 -8.85 16.94
C GLU A 238 -15.19 -10.08 16.65
N ASP A 239 -15.59 -11.28 17.08
CA ASP A 239 -14.84 -12.52 16.84
C ASP A 239 -14.54 -12.78 15.36
N ARG A 240 -15.46 -12.39 14.47
CA ARG A 240 -15.28 -12.54 13.01
C ARG A 240 -14.30 -11.52 12.45
N ILE A 241 -14.32 -10.30 12.99
CA ILE A 241 -13.34 -9.27 12.66
C ILE A 241 -11.96 -9.73 13.11
N GLU A 242 -11.84 -10.20 14.35
CA GLU A 242 -10.58 -10.67 14.92
C GLU A 242 -10.01 -11.85 14.11
N ALA A 243 -10.81 -12.87 13.82
CA ALA A 243 -10.39 -14.00 12.99
C ALA A 243 -9.91 -13.56 11.59
N HIS A 244 -10.61 -12.61 10.97
CA HIS A 244 -10.20 -12.08 9.66
C HIS A 244 -8.87 -11.32 9.73
N ILE A 245 -8.67 -10.49 10.74
CA ILE A 245 -7.42 -9.75 10.93
C ILE A 245 -6.28 -10.70 11.26
N PHE A 246 -6.52 -11.73 12.07
CA PHE A 246 -5.55 -12.79 12.35
C PHE A 246 -5.10 -13.49 11.06
N MET A 247 -6.05 -13.90 10.21
CA MET A 247 -5.75 -14.48 8.90
C MET A 247 -4.95 -13.51 8.01
N ALA A 248 -5.34 -12.23 7.96
CA ALA A 248 -4.61 -11.21 7.20
C ALA A 248 -3.18 -11.04 7.72
N PHE A 249 -2.97 -11.10 9.04
CA PHE A 249 -1.65 -11.04 9.68
C PHE A 249 -0.79 -12.25 9.31
N MET A 250 -1.32 -13.47 9.39
CA MET A 250 -0.61 -14.69 8.98
C MET A 250 -0.20 -14.63 7.51
N VAL A 251 -1.12 -14.22 6.65
CA VAL A 251 -0.87 -14.13 5.21
C VAL A 251 0.17 -13.04 4.92
N TYR A 252 0.15 -11.92 5.65
CA TYR A 252 1.20 -10.92 5.56
C TYR A 252 2.57 -11.50 5.94
N ALA A 253 2.67 -12.26 7.04
CA ALA A 253 3.92 -12.91 7.45
C ALA A 253 4.44 -13.90 6.39
N LEU A 254 3.55 -14.70 5.79
CA LEU A 254 3.89 -15.61 4.70
C LEU A 254 4.36 -14.84 3.46
N HIS A 255 3.71 -13.73 3.13
CA HIS A 255 4.08 -12.88 2.00
C HIS A 255 5.48 -12.26 2.16
N VAL A 256 5.79 -11.74 3.36
CA VAL A 256 7.13 -11.22 3.69
C VAL A 256 8.17 -12.34 3.63
N THR A 257 7.84 -13.54 4.12
CA THR A 257 8.71 -14.71 4.06
C THR A 257 9.04 -15.10 2.61
N LEU A 258 8.01 -15.18 1.75
CA LEU A 258 8.19 -15.46 0.33
C LEU A 258 9.06 -14.40 -0.34
N ARG A 259 8.80 -13.12 -0.06
CA ARG A 259 9.63 -12.02 -0.58
C ARG A 259 11.09 -12.14 -0.18
N ARG A 260 11.37 -12.49 1.08
CA ARG A 260 12.74 -12.69 1.57
C ARG A 260 13.41 -13.88 0.88
N ARG A 261 12.74 -15.03 0.81
CA ARG A 261 13.24 -16.20 0.08
C ARG A 261 13.55 -15.88 -1.38
N LEU A 262 12.69 -15.10 -2.05
CA LEU A 262 12.90 -14.69 -3.44
C LEU A 262 14.11 -13.78 -3.60
N ARG A 263 14.33 -12.86 -2.67
CA ARG A 263 15.52 -12.00 -2.69
C ARG A 263 16.81 -12.84 -2.68
N ASP A 264 16.83 -13.88 -1.86
CA ASP A 264 18.03 -14.69 -1.64
C ASP A 264 18.23 -15.75 -2.74
N LEU A 265 17.15 -16.34 -3.26
CA LEU A 265 17.22 -17.49 -4.17
C LEU A 265 16.86 -17.18 -5.62
N ALA A 266 16.04 -16.16 -5.89
CA ALA A 266 15.56 -15.82 -7.23
C ALA A 266 15.43 -14.29 -7.42
N PRO A 267 16.55 -13.55 -7.36
CA PRO A 267 16.53 -12.10 -7.49
C PRO A 267 15.95 -11.71 -8.86
N GLY A 268 14.89 -10.89 -8.83
CA GLY A 268 14.16 -10.46 -10.03
C GLY A 268 12.70 -10.92 -10.08
N LEU A 269 12.33 -11.95 -9.29
CA LEU A 269 10.94 -12.36 -9.17
C LEU A 269 10.23 -11.62 -8.02
N THR A 270 8.97 -11.26 -8.28
CA THR A 270 8.09 -10.70 -7.23
C THR A 270 7.23 -11.82 -6.63
N PRO A 271 6.83 -11.70 -5.35
CA PRO A 271 5.91 -12.65 -4.74
C PRO A 271 4.63 -12.88 -5.58
N ARG A 272 4.11 -11.80 -6.16
CA ARG A 272 2.93 -11.84 -7.03
C ARG A 272 3.15 -12.74 -8.25
N SER A 273 4.21 -12.49 -9.01
CA SER A 273 4.53 -13.27 -10.21
C SER A 273 4.74 -14.76 -9.88
N VAL A 274 5.32 -15.05 -8.71
CA VAL A 274 5.46 -16.43 -8.23
C VAL A 274 4.11 -17.05 -7.92
N LEU A 275 3.24 -16.37 -7.16
CA LEU A 275 1.90 -16.86 -6.85
C LEU A 275 1.06 -17.09 -8.11
N GLU A 276 1.15 -16.20 -9.10
CA GLU A 276 0.49 -16.36 -10.41
C GLU A 276 0.97 -17.63 -11.14
N LYS A 277 2.27 -17.95 -11.07
CA LYS A 277 2.80 -19.22 -11.64
C LYS A 277 2.33 -20.45 -10.86
N PHE A 278 2.33 -20.37 -9.53
CA PHE A 278 1.85 -21.47 -8.69
C PHE A 278 0.35 -21.72 -8.86
N ALA A 279 -0.44 -20.71 -9.22
CA ALA A 279 -1.88 -20.86 -9.49
C ALA A 279 -2.21 -21.79 -10.68
N ALA A 280 -1.23 -22.09 -11.54
CA ALA A 280 -1.39 -23.08 -12.60
C ALA A 280 -1.45 -24.53 -12.07
N VAL A 281 -0.94 -24.78 -10.86
CA VAL A 281 -1.05 -26.09 -10.20
C VAL A 281 -2.42 -26.20 -9.57
N GLN A 282 -3.26 -27.04 -10.16
CA GLN A 282 -4.63 -27.26 -9.72
C GLN A 282 -4.73 -28.60 -9.02
N MET A 283 -5.48 -28.64 -7.92
CA MET A 283 -5.93 -29.90 -7.32
C MET A 283 -7.20 -30.35 -8.03
N ILE A 284 -7.20 -31.58 -8.51
CA ILE A 284 -8.31 -32.22 -9.21
C ILE A 284 -8.68 -33.53 -8.50
N ASP A 285 -9.97 -33.83 -8.46
CA ASP A 285 -10.47 -35.14 -8.05
C ASP A 285 -10.76 -35.97 -9.30
N VAL A 286 -10.04 -37.07 -9.46
CA VAL A 286 -10.27 -38.03 -10.55
C VAL A 286 -11.12 -39.17 -10.03
N HIS A 287 -12.33 -39.29 -10.56
CA HIS A 287 -13.27 -40.36 -10.22
C HIS A 287 -13.10 -41.53 -11.19
N LEU A 288 -12.73 -42.69 -10.66
CA LEU A 288 -12.54 -43.91 -11.43
C LEU A 288 -13.60 -44.94 -11.03
N PRO A 289 -14.53 -45.31 -11.92
CA PRO A 289 -15.52 -46.34 -11.63
C PRO A 289 -14.85 -47.72 -11.59
N THR A 290 -15.24 -48.55 -10.62
CA THR A 290 -14.80 -49.95 -10.52
C THR A 290 -15.84 -50.91 -11.07
N THR A 291 -15.41 -52.13 -11.42
CA THR A 291 -16.30 -53.17 -11.96
C THR A 291 -17.37 -53.64 -10.97
N ASP A 292 -17.21 -53.38 -9.69
CA ASP A 292 -18.14 -53.75 -8.62
C ASP A 292 -19.03 -52.59 -8.13
N GLY A 293 -19.06 -51.47 -8.85
CA GLY A 293 -19.96 -50.34 -8.60
C GLY A 293 -19.53 -49.38 -7.48
N ARG A 294 -18.27 -49.44 -7.06
CA ARG A 294 -17.64 -48.44 -6.19
C ARG A 294 -16.98 -47.36 -7.07
N GLU A 295 -16.67 -46.20 -6.49
CA GLU A 295 -15.79 -45.22 -7.13
C GLU A 295 -14.50 -45.05 -6.32
N VAL A 296 -13.38 -45.02 -7.04
CA VAL A 296 -12.10 -44.59 -6.48
C VAL A 296 -11.92 -43.11 -6.78
N ILE A 297 -11.81 -42.28 -5.74
CA ILE A 297 -11.51 -40.85 -5.85
C ILE A 297 -10.02 -40.66 -5.62
N LEU A 298 -9.33 -40.17 -6.65
CA LEU A 298 -7.92 -39.80 -6.61
C LEU A 298 -7.78 -38.28 -6.64
N THR A 299 -7.55 -37.68 -5.47
CA THR A 299 -7.18 -36.26 -5.41
C THR A 299 -5.72 -36.09 -5.85
N ARG A 300 -5.48 -35.41 -6.97
CA ARG A 300 -4.17 -35.24 -7.61
C ARG A 300 -3.92 -33.78 -7.92
N TYR A 301 -2.66 -33.34 -7.92
CA TYR A 301 -2.32 -32.04 -8.50
C TYR A 301 -1.89 -32.20 -9.96
N THR A 302 -2.15 -31.17 -10.78
CA THR A 302 -1.62 -31.09 -12.14
C THR A 302 -0.09 -30.99 -12.13
N GLN A 303 0.58 -31.68 -13.06
CA GLN A 303 2.04 -31.62 -13.12
C GLN A 303 2.49 -30.18 -13.43
N PRO A 304 3.43 -29.62 -12.65
CA PRO A 304 3.95 -28.28 -12.91
C PRO A 304 4.58 -28.17 -14.30
N GLU A 305 4.31 -27.08 -15.00
CA GLU A 305 5.00 -26.72 -16.23
C GLU A 305 6.52 -26.59 -16.01
N PRO A 306 7.37 -26.76 -17.04
CA PRO A 306 8.83 -26.73 -16.90
C PRO A 306 9.36 -25.48 -16.18
N GLU A 307 8.77 -24.31 -16.44
CA GLU A 307 9.15 -23.06 -15.78
C GLU A 307 8.88 -23.12 -14.27
N LEU A 308 7.73 -23.66 -13.86
CA LEU A 308 7.39 -23.81 -12.44
C LEU A 308 8.26 -24.89 -11.77
N GLN A 309 8.64 -25.95 -12.48
CA GLN A 309 9.59 -26.94 -11.96
C GLN A 309 10.97 -26.32 -11.68
N MET A 310 11.45 -25.45 -12.58
CA MET A 310 12.69 -24.70 -12.35
C MET A 310 12.57 -23.81 -11.11
N LEU A 311 11.45 -23.10 -10.99
CA LEU A 311 11.17 -22.24 -9.84
C LEU A 311 11.11 -23.03 -8.52
N LEU A 312 10.45 -24.18 -8.49
CA LEU A 312 10.41 -25.08 -7.33
C LEU A 312 11.81 -25.51 -6.89
N ARG A 313 12.66 -25.91 -7.84
CA ARG A 313 14.07 -26.27 -7.56
C ARG A 313 14.85 -25.09 -7.01
N GLN A 314 14.71 -23.91 -7.63
CA GLN A 314 15.40 -22.69 -7.21
C GLN A 314 14.98 -22.25 -5.80
N LEU A 315 13.69 -22.36 -5.48
CA LEU A 315 13.14 -22.05 -4.16
C LEU A 315 13.35 -23.16 -3.13
N ARG A 316 13.91 -24.30 -3.54
CA ARG A 316 14.07 -25.51 -2.71
C ARG A 316 12.75 -25.97 -2.10
N LEU A 317 11.69 -25.93 -2.91
CA LEU A 317 10.34 -26.34 -2.54
C LEU A 317 9.99 -27.65 -3.23
N SER A 318 9.43 -28.58 -2.45
CA SER A 318 8.75 -29.77 -2.96
C SER A 318 7.24 -29.56 -2.87
N LEU A 319 6.50 -30.03 -3.87
CA LEU A 319 5.05 -30.12 -3.74
C LEU A 319 4.67 -31.10 -2.63
N PRO A 320 3.53 -30.88 -1.95
CA PRO A 320 3.08 -31.79 -0.90
C PRO A 320 2.85 -33.19 -1.46
N ASN A 321 3.00 -34.20 -0.60
CA ASN A 321 2.68 -35.57 -0.96
C ASN A 321 1.22 -35.68 -1.39
N GLN A 322 0.96 -36.45 -2.44
CA GLN A 322 -0.41 -36.66 -2.91
C GLN A 322 -1.18 -37.50 -1.89
N PRO A 323 -2.42 -37.13 -1.57
CA PRO A 323 -3.23 -37.88 -0.63
C PRO A 323 -3.51 -39.29 -1.17
N PRO A 324 -3.68 -40.28 -0.28
CA PRO A 324 -4.01 -41.64 -0.67
C PRO A 324 -5.38 -41.68 -1.37
N PRO A 325 -5.61 -42.65 -2.27
CA PRO A 325 -6.91 -42.90 -2.88
C PRO A 325 -8.00 -43.08 -1.82
N ARG A 326 -9.19 -42.53 -2.07
CA ARG A 326 -10.40 -42.79 -1.28
C ARG A 326 -11.33 -43.69 -2.10
N VAL A 327 -12.02 -44.63 -1.45
CA VAL A 327 -13.00 -45.51 -2.11
C VAL A 327 -14.37 -45.21 -1.53
N THR A 328 -15.34 -44.88 -2.38
CA THR A 328 -16.73 -44.73 -1.98
C THR A 328 -17.40 -46.09 -1.87
N ALA A 329 -18.26 -46.27 -0.86
CA ALA A 329 -19.15 -47.42 -0.80
C ALA A 329 -20.29 -47.21 -1.81
N ARG A 330 -20.79 -48.31 -2.41
CA ARG A 330 -21.84 -48.32 -3.43
C ARG A 330 -22.98 -47.33 -3.11
N GLY A 331 -22.99 -46.18 -3.79
CA GLY A 331 -24.17 -45.34 -3.97
C GLY A 331 -24.73 -44.59 -2.76
N GLU A 332 -24.11 -44.61 -1.57
CA GLU A 332 -24.60 -43.80 -0.43
C GLU A 332 -23.73 -42.57 -0.23
N VAL A 333 -24.27 -41.41 -0.65
CA VAL A 333 -23.80 -40.10 -0.21
C VAL A 333 -24.18 -39.95 1.26
N THR A 334 -23.26 -40.24 2.16
CA THR A 334 -23.41 -39.87 3.58
C THR A 334 -22.95 -38.43 3.76
N GLN A 335 -23.84 -37.61 4.34
CA GLN A 335 -23.73 -36.15 4.51
C GLN A 335 -22.57 -35.72 5.41
#